data_AF-A0A819DW97-F1
#
_entry.id   AF-A0A819DW97-F1
#
_cell.length_a   1.000
_cell.length_b   1.000
_cell.length_c   1.000
_cell.angle_alpha   90.00
_cell.angle_beta   90.00
_cell.angle_gamma   90.00
#
_symmetry.space_group_name_H-M   'P 1'
#
loop_
_entity.id
_entity.type
_entity.pdbx_description
1 polymer ?
#
loop_
_entity_poly.entity_id
_entity_poly.type
_entity_poly.pdbx_seq_one_letter_code
_entity_poly.pdbx_strand_id
1 'polypeptide(L)'
;MGEYDKAERYYRQLMNQMSQNSYVRGECLDGLGTIAMRNGRYAEAIDHGIHAVQLYENHQLQDLLLIAKKHNNLGMAYGASGDFSRARHHFERSNELKYYLFHNDQHMDMADTYDNIGNCYEFEGDFDQAEKHFHLALTIRITNSMPRRHPDFVKNYMSLGNVYGHKKMFKEAIFYHQQAIDLAHDVLPFDHPLLGVCYNNLGEDYAYMFDYAKAKNYFDKALEVYQFTYGSDHPEMKRTQDNITKMITALSDCNTSLSSLSVIIGISISVIVPIITYLLCQ
;
A
#
# COMPACT_ATOMS: atom_id res chain seq x y z
N MET A 1 -3.86 9.22 21.65
CA MET A 1 -4.90 10.26 21.51
C MET A 1 -4.51 11.59 22.16
N GLY A 2 -4.07 11.62 23.43
CA GLY A 2 -3.82 12.88 24.16
C GLY A 2 -2.74 13.84 23.64
N GLU A 3 -1.87 13.42 22.71
CA GLU A 3 -0.85 14.29 22.10
C GLU A 3 -1.36 15.05 20.87
N TYR A 4 -2.22 14.43 20.04
CA TYR A 4 -2.82 15.09 18.88
C TYR A 4 -3.76 16.22 19.29
N ASP A 5 -4.55 16.04 20.36
CA ASP A 5 -5.45 17.08 20.85
C ASP A 5 -4.69 18.30 21.42
N LYS A 6 -3.47 18.08 21.91
CA LYS A 6 -2.58 19.16 22.36
C LYS A 6 -1.96 19.88 21.16
N ALA A 7 -1.45 19.12 20.19
CA ALA A 7 -0.88 19.67 18.96
C ALA A 7 -1.93 20.46 18.17
N GLU A 8 -3.15 19.95 18.05
CA GLU A 8 -4.25 20.61 17.35
C GLU A 8 -4.61 21.95 18.02
N ARG A 9 -4.73 21.96 19.35
CA ARG A 9 -4.96 23.20 20.12
C ARG A 9 -3.83 24.20 19.92
N TYR A 10 -2.59 23.73 19.96
CA TYR A 10 -1.42 24.58 19.73
C TYR A 10 -1.44 25.21 18.34
N TYR A 11 -1.64 24.42 17.27
CA TYR A 11 -1.70 24.95 15.91
C TYR A 11 -2.86 25.92 15.71
N ARG A 12 -4.04 25.67 16.28
CA ARG A 12 -5.16 26.61 16.21
C ARG A 12 -4.87 27.93 16.93
N GLN A 13 -4.25 27.87 18.11
CA GLN A 13 -3.85 29.08 18.85
C GLN A 13 -2.80 29.88 18.10
N LEU A 14 -1.76 29.21 17.60
CA LEU A 14 -0.70 29.83 16.82
C LEU A 14 -1.27 30.47 15.55
N MET A 15 -2.12 29.76 14.84
CA MET A 15 -2.80 30.24 13.64
C MET A 15 -3.64 31.50 13.88
N ASN A 16 -4.27 31.65 15.05
CA ASN A 16 -5.07 32.84 15.40
C ASN A 16 -4.21 34.06 15.73
N GLN A 17 -2.95 33.88 16.10
CA GLN A 17 -2.01 34.97 16.43
C GLN A 17 -1.24 35.47 15.20
N MET A 18 -1.25 34.70 14.12
CA MET A 18 -0.49 35.00 12.91
C MET A 18 -1.34 35.72 11.87
N SER A 19 -0.70 36.53 11.02
CA SER A 19 -1.38 37.13 9.88
C SER A 19 -1.88 36.04 8.93
N GLN A 20 -3.00 36.34 8.24
CA GLN A 20 -3.64 35.43 7.28
C GLN A 20 -2.70 34.95 6.16
N ASN A 21 -1.61 35.68 5.93
CA ASN A 21 -0.68 35.48 4.84
C ASN A 21 0.73 35.09 5.31
N SER A 22 0.88 34.66 6.57
CA SER A 22 2.20 34.27 7.09
C SER A 22 2.60 32.85 6.69
N TYR A 23 3.89 32.63 6.47
CA TYR A 23 4.46 31.30 6.27
C TYR A 23 4.07 30.32 7.40
N VAL A 24 4.11 30.80 8.64
CA VAL A 24 3.78 30.03 9.85
C VAL A 24 2.33 29.56 9.82
N ARG A 25 1.42 30.34 9.21
CA ARG A 25 0.03 29.92 9.02
C ARG A 25 -0.07 28.72 8.08
N GLY A 26 0.71 28.69 7.00
CA GLY A 26 0.80 27.55 6.09
C GLY A 26 1.22 26.28 6.83
N GLU A 27 2.24 26.35 7.68
CA GLU A 27 2.68 25.21 8.49
C GLU A 27 1.62 24.76 9.51
N CYS A 28 0.89 25.70 10.11
CA CYS A 28 -0.22 25.37 11.00
C CYS A 28 -1.32 24.61 10.25
N LEU A 29 -1.66 25.05 9.02
CA LEU A 29 -2.66 24.39 8.18
C LEU A 29 -2.23 22.96 7.83
N ASP A 30 -0.97 22.73 7.46
CA ASP A 30 -0.47 21.36 7.23
C ASP A 30 -0.55 20.47 8.47
N GLY A 31 -0.16 21.02 9.63
CA GLY A 31 -0.24 20.33 10.91
C GLY A 31 -1.68 19.94 11.24
N LEU A 32 -2.61 20.88 11.11
CA LEU A 32 -4.05 20.65 11.31
C LEU A 32 -4.61 19.65 10.30
N GLY A 33 -4.22 19.73 9.03
CA GLY A 33 -4.63 18.80 7.99
C GLY A 33 -4.17 17.37 8.27
N THR A 34 -2.91 17.22 8.70
CA THR A 34 -2.35 15.91 9.09
C THR A 34 -3.09 15.31 10.29
N ILE A 35 -3.39 16.12 11.30
CA ILE A 35 -4.14 15.68 12.49
C ILE A 35 -5.58 15.31 12.11
N ALA A 36 -6.24 16.14 11.30
CA ALA A 36 -7.59 15.89 10.81
C ALA A 36 -7.66 14.58 10.04
N MET A 37 -6.70 14.32 9.14
CA MET A 37 -6.60 13.06 8.39
C MET A 37 -6.44 11.85 9.32
N ARG A 38 -5.56 11.93 10.32
CA ARG A 38 -5.37 10.84 11.31
C ARG A 38 -6.63 10.56 12.14
N ASN A 39 -7.46 11.56 12.36
CA ASN A 39 -8.72 11.44 13.09
C ASN A 39 -9.91 11.10 12.18
N GLY A 40 -9.68 10.79 10.90
CA GLY A 40 -10.74 10.47 9.93
C GLY A 40 -11.57 11.68 9.47
N ARG A 41 -11.16 12.90 9.81
CA ARG A 41 -11.81 14.17 9.40
C ARG A 41 -11.28 14.60 8.04
N TYR A 42 -11.53 13.81 7.00
CA TYR A 42 -10.92 14.00 5.68
C TYR A 42 -11.33 15.31 5.00
N ALA A 43 -12.60 15.72 5.12
CA ALA A 43 -13.06 16.98 4.55
C ALA A 43 -12.32 18.20 5.15
N GLU A 44 -12.10 18.17 6.47
CA GLU A 44 -11.30 19.20 7.15
C GLU A 44 -9.83 19.14 6.72
N ALA A 45 -9.27 17.94 6.56
CA ALA A 45 -7.89 17.77 6.09
C ALA A 45 -7.67 18.35 4.69
N ILE A 46 -8.62 18.10 3.79
CA ILE A 46 -8.63 18.65 2.42
C ILE A 46 -8.74 20.18 2.46
N ASP A 47 -9.66 20.73 3.27
CA ASP A 47 -9.83 22.17 3.40
C ASP A 47 -8.54 22.87 3.87
N HIS A 48 -7.90 22.35 4.93
CA HIS A 48 -6.61 22.87 5.39
C HIS A 48 -5.52 22.76 4.32
N GLY A 49 -5.46 21.62 3.62
CA GLY A 49 -4.48 21.40 2.54
C GLY A 49 -4.66 22.33 1.34
N ILE A 50 -5.91 22.62 0.94
CA ILE A 50 -6.21 23.60 -0.12
C ILE A 50 -5.72 24.98 0.28
N HIS A 51 -6.05 25.44 1.49
CA HIS A 51 -5.62 26.74 1.98
C HIS A 51 -4.09 26.82 2.12
N ALA A 52 -3.44 25.74 2.55
CA ALA A 52 -1.98 25.67 2.60
C ALA A 52 -1.38 25.85 1.20
N VAL A 53 -1.77 25.03 0.22
CA VAL A 53 -1.28 25.12 -1.17
C VAL A 53 -1.48 26.52 -1.73
N GLN A 54 -2.67 27.11 -1.59
CA GLN A 54 -2.97 28.46 -2.06
C GLN A 54 -2.05 29.52 -1.42
N LEU A 55 -1.77 29.42 -0.13
CA LEU A 55 -0.85 30.33 0.56
C LEU A 55 0.57 30.18 -0.02
N TYR A 56 1.06 28.96 -0.19
CA TYR A 56 2.41 28.73 -0.69
C TYR A 56 2.59 29.15 -2.16
N GLU A 57 1.59 28.91 -3.03
CA GLU A 57 1.63 29.31 -4.44
C GLU A 57 1.51 30.84 -4.63
N ASN A 58 0.56 31.49 -3.92
CA ASN A 58 0.32 32.94 -4.08
C ASN A 58 1.49 33.80 -3.61
N HIS A 59 2.25 33.33 -2.62
CA HIS A 59 3.34 34.10 -2.05
C HIS A 59 4.65 34.02 -2.84
N GLN A 60 4.69 33.25 -3.95
CA GLN A 60 5.93 32.95 -4.69
C GLN A 60 7.09 32.64 -3.71
N LEU A 61 6.79 31.90 -2.65
CA LEU A 61 7.83 31.40 -1.76
C LEU A 61 8.72 30.58 -2.68
N GLN A 62 9.92 31.08 -2.96
CA GLN A 62 10.81 30.60 -4.04
C GLN A 62 11.25 29.13 -3.88
N ASP A 63 10.72 28.46 -2.87
CA ASP A 63 10.94 27.06 -2.57
C ASP A 63 9.89 26.19 -3.28
N LEU A 64 10.17 25.88 -4.54
CA LEU A 64 9.40 24.93 -5.34
C LEU A 64 9.27 23.55 -4.67
N LEU A 65 10.31 23.13 -3.93
CA LEU A 65 10.29 21.85 -3.21
C LEU A 65 9.28 21.89 -2.07
N LEU A 66 9.16 23.03 -1.38
CA LEU A 66 8.13 23.22 -0.37
C LEU A 66 6.72 23.16 -0.98
N ILE A 67 6.46 23.88 -2.08
CA ILE A 67 5.16 23.85 -2.76
C ILE A 67 4.83 22.41 -3.21
N ALA A 68 5.80 21.69 -3.76
CA ALA A 68 5.65 20.28 -4.13
C ALA A 68 5.25 19.41 -2.92
N LYS A 69 5.88 19.60 -1.76
CA LYS A 69 5.50 18.90 -0.51
C LYS A 69 4.05 19.19 -0.11
N LYS A 70 3.56 20.43 -0.27
CA LYS A 70 2.17 20.78 0.06
C LYS A 70 1.17 20.10 -0.88
N HIS A 71 1.47 20.06 -2.18
CA HIS A 71 0.68 19.27 -3.11
C HIS A 71 0.68 17.79 -2.73
N ASN A 72 1.83 17.21 -2.36
CA ASN A 72 1.86 15.82 -1.90
C ASN A 72 0.97 15.60 -0.66
N ASN A 73 0.99 16.51 0.32
CA ASN A 73 0.12 16.42 1.51
C ASN A 73 -1.37 16.50 1.14
N LEU A 74 -1.75 17.42 0.26
CA LEU A 74 -3.12 17.54 -0.22
C LEU A 74 -3.54 16.30 -1.02
N GLY A 75 -2.64 15.75 -1.83
CA GLY A 75 -2.84 14.47 -2.52
C GLY A 75 -3.12 13.34 -1.54
N MET A 76 -2.36 13.24 -0.44
CA MET A 76 -2.61 12.26 0.62
C MET A 76 -3.99 12.45 1.27
N ALA A 77 -4.43 13.69 1.51
CA ALA A 77 -5.74 13.97 2.09
C ALA A 77 -6.90 13.51 1.17
N TYR A 78 -6.79 13.77 -0.13
CA TYR A 78 -7.75 13.26 -1.13
C TYR A 78 -7.72 11.73 -1.24
N GLY A 79 -6.52 11.13 -1.23
CA GLY A 79 -6.38 9.67 -1.24
C GLY A 79 -7.04 9.02 -0.03
N ALA A 80 -6.88 9.61 1.16
CA ALA A 80 -7.53 9.16 2.38
C ALA A 80 -9.06 9.31 2.35
N SER A 81 -9.60 10.29 1.61
CA SER A 81 -11.04 10.42 1.38
C SER A 81 -11.59 9.49 0.29
N GLY A 82 -10.71 8.76 -0.43
CA GLY A 82 -11.07 7.90 -1.56
C GLY A 82 -11.21 8.63 -2.91
N ASP A 83 -10.81 9.91 -3.00
CA ASP A 83 -10.81 10.64 -4.28
C ASP A 83 -9.45 10.51 -4.96
N PHE A 84 -9.20 9.32 -5.53
CA PHE A 84 -7.91 8.97 -6.12
C PHE A 84 -7.55 9.81 -7.34
N SER A 85 -8.55 10.30 -8.08
CA SER A 85 -8.32 11.16 -9.24
C SER A 85 -7.75 12.52 -8.83
N ARG A 86 -8.34 13.18 -7.81
CA ARG A 86 -7.78 14.44 -7.27
C ARG A 86 -6.49 14.22 -6.50
N ALA A 87 -6.34 13.07 -5.84
CA ALA A 87 -5.08 12.70 -5.20
C ALA A 87 -3.94 12.64 -6.24
N ARG A 88 -4.14 11.89 -7.33
CA ARG A 88 -3.19 11.79 -8.44
C ARG A 88 -2.85 13.14 -9.04
N HIS A 89 -3.85 14.00 -9.31
CA HIS A 89 -3.62 15.35 -9.85
C HIS A 89 -2.60 16.14 -8.99
N HIS A 90 -2.73 16.10 -7.67
CA HIS A 90 -1.80 16.79 -6.79
C HIS A 90 -0.44 16.10 -6.68
N PHE A 91 -0.37 14.77 -6.73
CA PHE A 91 0.92 14.07 -6.80
C PHE A 91 1.67 14.37 -8.11
N GLU A 92 0.99 14.40 -9.24
CA GLU A 92 1.54 14.79 -10.54
C GLU A 92 2.06 16.23 -10.49
N ARG A 93 1.28 17.17 -9.93
CA ARG A 93 1.71 18.55 -9.75
C ARG A 93 2.95 18.66 -8.85
N SER A 94 3.05 17.87 -7.80
CA SER A 94 4.25 17.78 -6.96
C SER A 94 5.47 17.34 -7.77
N ASN A 95 5.34 16.30 -8.61
CA ASN A 95 6.45 15.83 -9.45
C ASN A 95 6.79 16.80 -10.59
N GLU A 96 5.81 17.51 -11.15
CA GLU A 96 6.05 18.57 -12.14
C GLU A 96 6.93 19.69 -11.55
N LEU A 97 6.65 20.13 -10.33
CA LEU A 97 7.45 21.15 -9.63
C LEU A 97 8.86 20.66 -9.32
N LYS A 98 8.99 19.41 -8.84
CA LYS A 98 10.31 18.78 -8.62
C LYS A 98 11.08 18.64 -9.93
N TYR A 99 10.42 18.30 -11.03
CA TYR A 99 11.05 18.21 -12.34
C TYR A 99 11.56 19.57 -12.81
N TYR A 100 10.76 20.63 -12.62
CA TYR A 100 11.21 21.98 -12.93
C TYR A 100 12.43 22.40 -12.10
N LEU A 101 12.51 21.98 -10.83
CA LEU A 101 13.62 22.28 -9.94
C LEU A 101 14.90 21.50 -10.26
N PHE A 102 14.78 20.19 -10.52
CA PHE A 102 15.93 19.28 -10.68
C PHE A 102 16.31 19.00 -12.13
N HIS A 103 15.43 19.30 -13.08
CA HIS A 103 15.53 18.92 -14.49
C HIS A 103 15.79 17.42 -14.70
N ASN A 104 15.22 16.60 -13.81
CA ASN A 104 15.40 15.16 -13.76
C ASN A 104 14.12 14.50 -13.23
N ASP A 105 13.50 13.62 -14.02
CA ASP A 105 12.29 12.87 -13.68
C ASP A 105 12.59 11.61 -12.83
N GLN A 106 13.86 11.36 -12.50
CA GLN A 106 14.31 10.25 -11.66
C GLN A 106 15.09 10.72 -10.43
N HIS A 107 14.80 11.94 -9.96
CA HIS A 107 15.37 12.45 -8.71
C HIS A 107 14.80 11.73 -7.49
N MET A 108 15.63 11.47 -6.47
CA MET A 108 15.25 10.73 -5.26
C MET A 108 13.98 11.29 -4.58
N ASP A 109 13.83 12.62 -4.53
CA ASP A 109 12.65 13.27 -3.94
C ASP A 109 11.31 12.94 -4.62
N MET A 110 11.32 12.30 -5.79
CA MET A 110 10.11 11.90 -6.51
C MET A 110 9.65 10.48 -6.19
N ALA A 111 10.50 9.64 -5.59
CA ALA A 111 10.23 8.21 -5.40
C ALA A 111 8.91 7.96 -4.64
N ASP A 112 8.72 8.60 -3.49
CA ASP A 112 7.50 8.43 -2.68
C ASP A 112 6.25 8.97 -3.40
N THR A 113 6.39 10.04 -4.17
CA THR A 113 5.28 10.60 -4.95
C THR A 113 4.91 9.66 -6.10
N TYR A 114 5.87 8.98 -6.72
CA TYR A 114 5.58 7.95 -7.72
C TYR A 114 4.87 6.73 -7.13
N ASP A 115 5.26 6.27 -5.93
CA ASP A 115 4.48 5.23 -5.23
C ASP A 115 3.05 5.69 -4.96
N ASN A 116 2.85 6.93 -4.54
CA ASN A 116 1.51 7.47 -4.29
C ASN A 116 0.65 7.54 -5.57
N ILE A 117 1.26 7.89 -6.72
CA ILE A 117 0.59 7.84 -8.02
C ILE A 117 0.25 6.39 -8.38
N GLY A 118 1.18 5.45 -8.16
CA GLY A 118 0.95 4.02 -8.36
C GLY A 118 -0.23 3.50 -7.55
N ASN A 119 -0.31 3.86 -6.26
CA ASN A 119 -1.43 3.51 -5.39
C ASN A 119 -2.76 4.08 -5.93
N CYS A 120 -2.77 5.32 -6.44
CA CYS A 120 -3.98 5.90 -7.03
C CYS A 120 -4.46 5.08 -8.23
N TYR A 121 -3.56 4.71 -9.14
CA TYR A 121 -3.88 3.86 -10.28
C TYR A 121 -4.35 2.46 -9.86
N GLU A 122 -3.73 1.87 -8.83
CA GLU A 122 -4.14 0.57 -8.29
C GLU A 122 -5.59 0.62 -7.77
N PHE A 123 -5.95 1.64 -6.99
CA PHE A 123 -7.31 1.80 -6.48
C PHE A 123 -8.34 2.13 -7.58
N GLU A 124 -7.91 2.78 -8.67
CA GLU A 124 -8.74 3.01 -9.86
C GLU A 124 -8.86 1.76 -10.76
N GLY A 125 -8.07 0.71 -10.50
CA GLY A 125 -8.07 -0.54 -11.26
C GLY A 125 -7.19 -0.53 -12.51
N ASP A 126 -6.39 0.51 -12.73
CA ASP A 126 -5.40 0.57 -13.83
C ASP A 126 -4.06 -0.03 -13.35
N PHE A 127 -4.01 -1.35 -13.33
CA PHE A 127 -2.87 -2.09 -12.82
C PHE A 127 -1.60 -1.94 -13.68
N ASP A 128 -1.73 -1.61 -14.96
CA ASP A 128 -0.58 -1.38 -15.84
C ASP A 128 0.10 -0.04 -15.52
N GLN A 129 -0.67 1.02 -15.28
CA GLN A 129 -0.09 2.26 -14.78
C GLN A 129 0.44 2.11 -13.35
N ALA A 130 -0.25 1.37 -12.48
CA ALA A 130 0.25 1.11 -11.13
C ALA A 130 1.64 0.42 -11.17
N GLU A 131 1.77 -0.66 -11.93
CA GLU A 131 3.02 -1.38 -12.16
C GLU A 131 4.14 -0.44 -12.62
N LYS A 132 3.87 0.36 -13.66
CA LYS A 132 4.83 1.32 -14.21
C LYS A 132 5.36 2.28 -13.15
N HIS A 133 4.47 2.85 -12.32
CA HIS A 133 4.85 3.85 -11.33
C HIS A 133 5.60 3.23 -10.13
N PHE A 134 5.20 2.04 -9.67
CA PHE A 134 5.95 1.32 -8.64
C PHE A 134 7.34 0.90 -9.12
N HIS A 135 7.48 0.46 -10.37
CA HIS A 135 8.80 0.17 -10.95
C HIS A 135 9.66 1.42 -11.09
N LEU A 136 9.07 2.57 -11.45
CA LEU A 136 9.79 3.83 -11.53
C LEU A 136 10.30 4.26 -10.15
N ALA A 137 9.46 4.20 -9.11
CA ALA A 137 9.87 4.48 -7.74
C ALA A 137 10.99 3.55 -7.25
N LEU A 138 10.86 2.24 -7.51
CA LEU A 138 11.89 1.26 -7.20
C LEU A 138 13.22 1.56 -7.93
N THR A 139 13.13 1.91 -9.22
CA THR A 139 14.29 2.26 -10.05
C THR A 139 15.02 3.48 -9.49
N ILE A 140 14.27 4.55 -9.15
CA ILE A 140 14.81 5.76 -8.54
C ILE A 140 15.56 5.45 -7.24
N ARG A 141 14.97 4.65 -6.36
CA ARG A 141 15.61 4.24 -5.10
C ARG A 141 16.92 3.50 -5.34
N ILE A 142 16.95 2.57 -6.29
CA ILE A 142 18.14 1.79 -6.62
C ILE A 142 19.23 2.68 -7.26
N THR A 143 18.87 3.50 -8.24
CA THR A 143 19.84 4.32 -8.99
C THR A 143 20.43 5.45 -8.15
N ASN A 144 19.69 5.95 -7.17
CA ASN A 144 20.16 6.97 -6.21
C ASN A 144 20.86 6.36 -4.98
N SER A 145 21.36 5.11 -5.09
CA SER A 145 22.20 4.44 -4.07
C SER A 145 21.53 4.29 -2.70
N MET A 146 20.20 4.17 -2.64
CA MET A 146 19.52 3.82 -1.40
C MET A 146 20.04 2.46 -0.89
N PRO A 147 20.36 2.32 0.41
CA PRO A 147 20.90 1.07 0.95
C PRO A 147 19.97 -0.11 0.64
N ARG A 148 20.51 -1.23 0.14
CA ARG A 148 19.70 -2.41 -0.24
C ARG A 148 18.81 -2.97 0.88
N ARG A 149 19.15 -2.71 2.14
CA ARG A 149 18.37 -3.08 3.33
C ARG A 149 17.53 -1.92 3.87
N HIS A 150 17.08 -1.00 3.01
CA HIS A 150 16.18 0.07 3.41
C HIS A 150 14.73 -0.45 3.53
N PRO A 151 14.00 -0.17 4.62
CA PRO A 151 12.63 -0.67 4.82
C PRO A 151 11.63 -0.30 3.72
N ASP A 152 11.84 0.80 2.99
CA ASP A 152 10.93 1.21 1.91
C ASP A 152 10.89 0.21 0.75
N PHE A 153 11.96 -0.56 0.53
CA PHE A 153 11.92 -1.63 -0.46
C PHE A 153 10.90 -2.72 -0.11
N VAL A 154 10.59 -2.93 1.18
CA VAL A 154 9.51 -3.86 1.60
C VAL A 154 8.17 -3.39 1.04
N LYS A 155 7.88 -2.08 1.16
CA LYS A 155 6.63 -1.50 0.63
C LYS A 155 6.58 -1.57 -0.90
N ASN A 156 7.68 -1.28 -1.59
CA ASN A 156 7.71 -1.42 -3.05
C ASN A 156 7.42 -2.84 -3.52
N TYR A 157 8.08 -3.83 -2.93
CA TYR A 157 7.85 -5.23 -3.30
C TYR A 157 6.43 -5.66 -2.97
N MET A 158 5.86 -5.19 -1.86
CA MET A 158 4.45 -5.41 -1.56
C MET A 158 3.51 -4.82 -2.61
N SER A 159 3.70 -3.57 -2.99
CA SER A 159 2.89 -2.90 -4.02
C SER A 159 2.99 -3.61 -5.37
N LEU A 160 4.19 -4.00 -5.80
CA LEU A 160 4.36 -4.78 -7.04
C LEU A 160 3.67 -6.14 -6.94
N GLY A 161 3.84 -6.86 -5.83
CA GLY A 161 3.18 -8.15 -5.62
C GLY A 161 1.65 -8.04 -5.67
N ASN A 162 1.08 -7.01 -5.04
CA ASN A 162 -0.37 -6.75 -5.09
C ASN A 162 -0.85 -6.49 -6.52
N VAL A 163 -0.12 -5.66 -7.28
CA VAL A 163 -0.45 -5.37 -8.68
C VAL A 163 -0.43 -6.63 -9.54
N TYR A 164 0.60 -7.47 -9.42
CA TYR A 164 0.63 -8.75 -10.13
C TYR A 164 -0.49 -9.70 -9.68
N GLY A 165 -0.83 -9.73 -8.39
CA GLY A 165 -1.97 -10.48 -7.87
C GLY A 165 -3.29 -10.03 -8.48
N HIS A 166 -3.53 -8.72 -8.57
CA HIS A 166 -4.70 -8.14 -9.24
C HIS A 166 -4.74 -8.47 -10.74
N LYS A 167 -3.57 -8.52 -11.40
CA LYS A 167 -3.41 -8.98 -12.79
C LYS A 167 -3.53 -10.51 -12.94
N LYS A 168 -3.71 -11.26 -11.84
CA LYS A 168 -3.75 -12.73 -11.79
C LYS A 168 -2.46 -13.40 -12.27
N MET A 169 -1.35 -12.67 -12.19
CA MET A 169 0.01 -13.12 -12.49
C MET A 169 0.65 -13.62 -11.19
N PHE A 170 0.12 -14.74 -10.67
CA PHE A 170 0.43 -15.19 -9.30
C PHE A 170 1.88 -15.65 -9.11
N LYS A 171 2.57 -16.09 -10.16
CA LYS A 171 4.00 -16.46 -10.05
C LYS A 171 4.87 -15.23 -9.77
N GLU A 172 4.57 -14.12 -10.45
CA GLU A 172 5.21 -12.83 -10.27
C GLU A 172 4.81 -12.21 -8.92
N ALA A 173 3.54 -12.31 -8.53
CA ALA A 173 3.06 -11.85 -7.23
C ALA A 173 3.80 -12.55 -6.07
N ILE A 174 3.88 -13.88 -6.10
CA ILE A 174 4.65 -14.71 -5.16
C ILE A 174 6.11 -14.28 -5.11
N PHE A 175 6.74 -14.03 -6.26
CA PHE A 175 8.13 -13.59 -6.31
C PHE A 175 8.33 -12.29 -5.53
N TYR A 176 7.50 -11.27 -5.77
CA TYR A 176 7.62 -9.98 -5.09
C TYR A 176 7.22 -10.03 -3.61
N HIS A 177 6.14 -10.71 -3.24
CA HIS A 177 5.80 -10.86 -1.82
C HIS A 177 6.86 -11.65 -1.04
N GLN A 178 7.50 -12.65 -1.66
CA GLN A 178 8.62 -13.35 -1.02
C GLN A 178 9.82 -12.41 -0.81
N GLN A 179 10.18 -11.60 -1.82
CA GLN A 179 11.23 -10.57 -1.66
C GLN A 179 10.90 -9.59 -0.52
N ALA A 180 9.62 -9.19 -0.40
CA ALA A 180 9.16 -8.33 0.68
C ALA A 180 9.33 -8.99 2.06
N ILE A 181 8.96 -10.27 2.20
CA ILE A 181 9.10 -11.03 3.46
C ILE A 181 10.55 -11.20 3.85
N ASP A 182 11.40 -11.62 2.89
CA ASP A 182 12.82 -11.86 3.13
C ASP A 182 13.51 -10.57 3.64
N LEU A 183 13.22 -9.44 3.00
CA LEU A 183 13.73 -8.15 3.44
C LEU A 183 13.10 -7.68 4.75
N ALA A 184 11.80 -7.89 4.96
CA ALA A 184 11.11 -7.49 6.18
C ALA A 184 11.70 -8.19 7.41
N HIS A 185 12.02 -9.49 7.33
CA HIS A 185 12.74 -10.20 8.39
C HIS A 185 14.09 -9.60 8.73
N ASP A 186 14.72 -9.00 7.74
CA ASP A 186 16.05 -8.43 7.82
C ASP A 186 16.08 -7.03 8.46
N VAL A 187 14.98 -6.27 8.38
CA VAL A 187 14.96 -4.83 8.68
C VAL A 187 13.84 -4.40 9.62
N LEU A 188 12.87 -5.27 9.91
CA LEU A 188 11.72 -4.99 10.78
C LEU A 188 11.71 -5.95 11.98
N PRO A 189 11.12 -5.52 13.13
CA PRO A 189 10.78 -6.41 14.21
C PRO A 189 9.89 -7.58 13.74
N PHE A 190 9.99 -8.73 14.39
CA PHE A 190 9.24 -9.94 14.00
C PHE A 190 7.72 -9.76 14.10
N ASP A 191 7.26 -8.87 14.97
CA ASP A 191 5.88 -8.52 15.24
C ASP A 191 5.41 -7.28 14.46
N HIS A 192 6.22 -6.79 13.52
CA HIS A 192 5.84 -5.64 12.73
C HIS A 192 4.63 -5.98 11.85
N PRO A 193 3.52 -5.22 11.91
CA PRO A 193 2.28 -5.60 11.23
C PRO A 193 2.39 -5.74 9.70
N LEU A 194 3.35 -5.06 9.07
CA LEU A 194 3.67 -5.26 7.65
C LEU A 194 4.04 -6.72 7.32
N LEU A 195 4.73 -7.45 8.19
CA LEU A 195 5.00 -8.88 8.00
C LEU A 195 3.70 -9.70 7.89
N GLY A 196 2.73 -9.40 8.75
CA GLY A 196 1.41 -10.03 8.70
C GLY A 196 0.70 -9.77 7.37
N VAL A 197 0.80 -8.55 6.83
CA VAL A 197 0.23 -8.21 5.52
C VAL A 197 0.93 -9.00 4.42
N CYS A 198 2.26 -9.05 4.43
CA CYS A 198 3.03 -9.81 3.45
C CYS A 198 2.66 -11.30 3.45
N TYR A 199 2.58 -11.92 4.64
CA TYR A 199 2.21 -13.31 4.78
C TYR A 199 0.78 -13.59 4.32
N ASN A 200 -0.17 -12.73 4.68
CA ASN A 200 -1.54 -12.91 4.23
C ASN A 200 -1.62 -12.89 2.70
N ASN A 201 -0.99 -11.91 2.05
CA ASN A 201 -1.07 -11.77 0.60
C ASN A 201 -0.36 -12.93 -0.12
N LEU A 202 0.80 -13.36 0.37
CA LEU A 202 1.47 -14.56 -0.16
C LEU A 202 0.62 -15.83 0.03
N GLY A 203 -0.13 -15.91 1.14
CA GLY A 203 -1.09 -16.98 1.38
C GLY A 203 -2.24 -16.98 0.36
N GLU A 204 -2.77 -15.80 0.02
CA GLU A 204 -3.78 -15.64 -1.03
C GLU A 204 -3.25 -16.08 -2.40
N ASP A 205 -2.04 -15.67 -2.78
CA ASP A 205 -1.46 -16.06 -4.06
C ASP A 205 -1.26 -17.58 -4.18
N TYR A 206 -0.79 -18.24 -3.11
CA TYR A 206 -0.69 -19.70 -3.08
C TYR A 206 -2.06 -20.38 -3.13
N ALA A 207 -3.09 -19.81 -2.49
CA ALA A 207 -4.44 -20.33 -2.57
C ALA A 207 -5.00 -20.25 -4.01
N TYR A 208 -4.73 -19.15 -4.72
CA TYR A 208 -5.08 -19.00 -6.13
C TYR A 208 -4.32 -19.96 -7.05
N MET A 209 -3.10 -20.34 -6.67
CA MET A 209 -2.30 -21.37 -7.32
C MET A 209 -2.65 -22.80 -6.89
N PHE A 210 -3.71 -22.98 -6.08
CA PHE A 210 -4.16 -24.26 -5.52
C PHE A 210 -3.14 -24.97 -4.61
N ASP A 211 -2.08 -24.30 -4.18
CA ASP A 211 -1.12 -24.80 -3.18
C ASP A 211 -1.63 -24.48 -1.78
N TYR A 212 -2.75 -25.13 -1.41
CA TYR A 212 -3.46 -24.86 -0.16
C TYR A 212 -2.63 -25.18 1.10
N ALA A 213 -1.64 -26.06 0.99
CA ALA A 213 -0.72 -26.36 2.08
C ALA A 213 0.17 -25.16 2.41
N LYS A 214 0.78 -24.54 1.39
CA LYS A 214 1.56 -23.30 1.59
C LYS A 214 0.68 -22.13 1.97
N ALA A 215 -0.48 -21.99 1.33
CA ALA A 215 -1.44 -20.95 1.66
C ALA A 215 -1.80 -20.96 3.14
N LYS A 216 -2.18 -22.14 3.68
CA LYS A 216 -2.47 -22.31 5.11
C LYS A 216 -1.27 -21.92 5.98
N ASN A 217 -0.06 -22.37 5.64
CA ASN A 217 1.12 -22.03 6.43
C ASN A 217 1.35 -20.52 6.53
N TYR A 218 1.19 -19.80 5.42
CA TYR A 218 1.35 -18.35 5.41
C TYR A 218 0.20 -17.61 6.10
N PHE A 219 -1.03 -18.08 5.97
CA PHE A 219 -2.14 -17.52 6.76
C PHE A 219 -1.96 -17.73 8.26
N ASP A 220 -1.47 -18.90 8.70
CA ASP A 220 -1.17 -19.16 10.12
C ASP A 220 -0.10 -18.18 10.63
N LYS A 221 0.96 -17.91 9.85
CA LYS A 221 1.99 -16.91 10.19
C LYS A 221 1.44 -15.49 10.26
N ALA A 222 0.53 -15.12 9.35
CA ALA A 222 -0.12 -13.82 9.40
C ALA A 222 -0.96 -13.65 10.68
N LEU A 223 -1.72 -14.68 11.06
CA LEU A 223 -2.48 -14.68 12.31
C LEU A 223 -1.58 -14.59 13.54
N GLU A 224 -0.43 -15.26 13.55
CA GLU A 224 0.55 -15.16 14.65
C GLU A 224 1.04 -13.73 14.83
N VAL A 225 1.44 -13.06 13.75
CA VAL A 225 1.87 -11.65 13.78
C VAL A 225 0.74 -10.77 14.29
N TYR A 226 -0.44 -10.82 13.67
CA TYR A 226 -1.56 -9.94 14.04
C TYR A 226 -2.06 -10.19 15.47
N GLN A 227 -2.07 -11.44 15.94
CA GLN A 227 -2.42 -11.77 17.32
C GLN A 227 -1.44 -11.14 18.31
N PHE A 228 -0.15 -11.14 17.99
CA PHE A 228 0.86 -10.49 18.82
C PHE A 228 0.72 -8.96 18.79
N THR A 229 0.61 -8.36 17.60
CA THR A 229 0.61 -6.90 17.41
C THR A 229 -0.67 -6.24 17.91
N TYR A 230 -1.84 -6.84 17.64
CA TYR A 230 -3.14 -6.20 17.81
C TYR A 230 -4.11 -6.96 18.71
N GLY A 231 -3.87 -8.24 18.97
CA GLY A 231 -4.84 -9.12 19.63
C GLY A 231 -5.89 -9.68 18.67
N SER A 232 -6.87 -10.41 19.23
CA SER A 232 -7.76 -11.28 18.45
C SER A 232 -8.88 -10.55 17.70
N ASP A 233 -9.26 -9.34 18.13
CA ASP A 233 -10.43 -8.62 17.60
C ASP A 233 -10.09 -7.66 16.44
N HIS A 234 -8.83 -7.64 16.00
CA HIS A 234 -8.39 -6.71 14.95
C HIS A 234 -8.96 -7.08 13.57
N PRO A 235 -9.36 -6.11 12.72
CA PRO A 235 -9.90 -6.39 11.38
C PRO A 235 -9.01 -7.28 10.50
N GLU A 236 -7.69 -7.16 10.62
CA GLU A 236 -6.75 -8.03 9.87
C GLU A 236 -6.84 -9.50 10.30
N MET A 237 -7.07 -9.81 11.58
CA MET A 237 -7.31 -11.19 12.05
C MET A 237 -8.53 -11.79 11.34
N LYS A 238 -9.63 -11.03 11.30
CA LYS A 238 -10.86 -11.43 10.64
C LYS A 238 -10.65 -11.61 9.13
N ARG A 239 -9.96 -10.68 8.47
CA ARG A 239 -9.66 -10.77 7.04
C ARG A 239 -8.89 -12.06 6.70
N THR A 240 -7.87 -12.39 7.49
CA THR A 240 -7.11 -13.63 7.29
C THR A 240 -7.95 -14.87 7.56
N GLN A 241 -8.81 -14.87 8.59
CA GLN A 241 -9.74 -15.98 8.84
C GLN A 241 -10.76 -16.17 7.71
N ASP A 242 -11.28 -15.08 7.15
CA ASP A 242 -12.17 -15.12 5.99
C ASP A 242 -11.46 -15.72 4.77
N ASN A 243 -10.18 -15.39 4.57
CA ASN A 243 -9.35 -15.97 3.51
C ASN A 243 -9.09 -17.47 3.69
N ILE A 244 -8.79 -17.90 4.92
CA ILE A 244 -8.70 -19.34 5.26
C ILE A 244 -10.04 -20.04 4.98
N THR A 245 -11.16 -19.42 5.34
CA THR A 245 -12.50 -19.99 5.13
C THR A 245 -12.79 -20.15 3.64
N LYS A 246 -12.52 -19.12 2.82
CA LYS A 246 -12.65 -19.20 1.36
C LYS A 246 -11.79 -20.32 0.78
N MET A 247 -10.55 -20.44 1.23
CA MET A 247 -9.62 -21.50 0.81
C MET A 247 -10.15 -22.90 1.15
N ILE A 248 -10.65 -23.10 2.37
CA ILE A 248 -11.22 -24.39 2.81
C ILE A 248 -12.45 -24.77 1.99
N THR A 249 -13.35 -23.80 1.74
CA THR A 249 -14.52 -24.02 0.89
C THR A 249 -14.11 -24.43 -0.52
N ALA A 250 -13.15 -23.71 -1.13
CA ALA A 250 -12.64 -24.04 -2.46
C ALA A 250 -12.01 -25.45 -2.52
N LEU A 251 -11.27 -25.85 -1.49
CA LEU A 251 -10.71 -27.20 -1.37
C LEU A 251 -11.81 -28.28 -1.24
N SER A 252 -12.85 -28.01 -0.45
CA SER A 252 -14.00 -28.92 -0.28
C SER A 252 -14.78 -29.11 -1.59
N ASP A 253 -15.01 -28.03 -2.32
CA ASP A 253 -15.73 -28.06 -3.60
C ASP A 253 -14.94 -28.81 -4.68
N CYS A 254 -13.61 -28.63 -4.69
CA CYS A 254 -12.71 -29.38 -5.58
C CYS A 254 -12.75 -30.89 -5.27
N ASN A 255 -12.68 -31.27 -3.99
CA ASN A 255 -12.76 -32.67 -3.58
C ASN A 255 -14.10 -33.31 -3.96
N THR A 256 -15.20 -32.56 -3.79
CA THR A 256 -16.54 -33.02 -4.18
C THR A 256 -16.60 -33.24 -5.69
N SER A 257 -16.09 -32.30 -6.48
CA SER A 257 -16.04 -32.38 -7.94
C SER A 257 -15.19 -33.57 -8.42
N LEU A 258 -14.02 -33.80 -7.80
CA LEU A 258 -13.16 -34.95 -8.08
C LEU A 258 -13.84 -36.28 -7.75
N SER A 259 -14.59 -36.33 -6.65
CA SER A 259 -15.36 -37.51 -6.26
C SER A 259 -16.44 -37.82 -7.29
N SER A 260 -17.19 -36.81 -7.76
CA SER A 260 -18.20 -36.99 -8.81
C SER A 260 -17.55 -37.46 -10.13
N LEU A 261 -16.42 -36.87 -10.51
CA LEU A 261 -15.70 -37.28 -11.72
C LEU A 261 -15.23 -38.73 -11.63
N SER A 262 -14.69 -39.15 -10.48
CA SER A 262 -14.23 -40.52 -10.24
C SER A 262 -15.33 -41.56 -10.43
N VAL A 263 -16.56 -41.23 -10.02
CA VAL A 263 -17.75 -42.07 -10.20
C VAL A 263 -18.15 -42.14 -11.67
N ILE A 264 -18.11 -41.01 -12.40
CA ILE A 264 -18.51 -40.94 -13.81
C ILE A 264 -17.55 -41.74 -14.70
N ILE A 265 -16.24 -41.58 -14.51
CA ILE A 265 -15.23 -42.22 -15.37
C ILE A 265 -14.77 -43.59 -14.87
N GLY A 266 -15.20 -44.01 -13.67
CA GLY A 266 -14.84 -45.29 -13.07
C GLY A 266 -13.37 -45.41 -12.66
N ILE A 267 -12.68 -44.28 -12.45
CA ILE A 267 -11.26 -44.25 -12.06
C ILE A 267 -11.16 -43.67 -10.65
N SER A 268 -10.39 -44.31 -9.76
CA SER A 268 -10.17 -43.83 -8.39
C SER A 268 -9.58 -42.41 -8.34
N ILE A 269 -10.02 -41.61 -7.36
CA ILE A 269 -9.47 -40.27 -7.06
C ILE A 269 -7.95 -40.31 -6.90
N SER A 270 -7.41 -41.40 -6.34
CA SER A 270 -5.96 -41.59 -6.16
C SER A 270 -5.16 -41.62 -7.46
N VAL A 271 -5.82 -41.85 -8.60
CA VAL A 271 -5.21 -41.83 -9.94
C VAL A 271 -5.47 -40.50 -10.65
N ILE A 272 -6.61 -39.85 -10.39
CA ILE A 272 -7.02 -38.59 -11.03
C ILE A 272 -6.20 -37.41 -10.50
N VAL A 273 -6.02 -37.32 -9.17
CA VAL A 273 -5.36 -36.16 -8.53
C VAL A 273 -3.95 -35.92 -9.06
N PRO A 274 -3.04 -36.92 -9.13
CA PRO A 274 -1.69 -36.71 -9.64
C PRO A 274 -1.64 -36.21 -11.09
N ILE A 275 -2.59 -36.66 -11.94
CA ILE A 275 -2.67 -36.26 -13.36
C ILE A 275 -3.10 -34.79 -13.48
N ILE A 276 -4.10 -34.37 -12.72
CA ILE A 276 -4.57 -32.97 -12.72
C ILE A 276 -3.50 -32.05 -12.14
N THR A 277 -2.85 -32.44 -11.03
CA THR A 277 -1.74 -31.67 -10.46
C THR A 277 -0.59 -31.53 -11.46
N TYR A 278 -0.24 -32.60 -12.18
CA TYR A 278 0.79 -32.55 -13.22
C TYR A 278 0.42 -31.60 -14.38
N LEU A 279 -0.83 -31.62 -14.83
CA LEU A 279 -1.31 -30.75 -15.91
C LEU A 279 -1.42 -29.27 -15.50
N LEU A 280 -1.73 -28.97 -14.24
CA LEU A 280 -1.83 -27.59 -13.72
C LEU A 280 -0.46 -26.98 -13.37
N CYS A 281 0.57 -27.81 -13.19
CA CYS A 281 1.93 -27.35 -12.87
C CYS A 281 2.83 -27.11 -14.11
N GLN A 282 2.33 -27.31 -15.34
CA GLN A 282 3.00 -26.89 -16.59
C GLN A 282 2.59 -25.47 -16.98
#